data_AF-A0A2G1BWG4-F1
#
_entry.id   AF-A0A2G1BWG4-F1
#
_cell.length_a   1.000
_cell.length_b   1.000
_cell.length_c   1.000
_cell.angle_alpha   90.00
_cell.angle_beta   90.00
_cell.angle_gamma   90.00
#
_symmetry.space_group_name_H-M   'P 1'
#
loop_
_entity.id
_entity.type
_entity.pdbx_description
1 polymer ?
#
loop_
_entity_poly.entity_id
_entity_poly.type
_entity_poly.pdbx_seq_one_letter_code
_entity_poly.pdbx_strand_id
1 'polypeptide(L)'
;MKKKKKNGKSQSKEIILIVLLSTIALILSHFFQDFIYIFTLSFICFFIYTLSFKYKIKTFLRLLSVFLFLHLIIFPLIYVLILKYDSSSFEFDSTIFKNEKENSITNIKEKYNSEKTKQYLESIDLVLNENSPKLNQKLEFLNKGNILITKNYLISKNCNDDFSFNHPVSVVSINISDLNGTLISSVSSNSEGCTFSNSELNVKNYLIERKEKLSKKYLNYQSVYTEIVKNNRIWSYRQILPYSLNIFFTGNITPKSKLTNIVFFVHQIIVFVFLLSILVNQLPLTKNEKSESKN
;
A
#
# COMPACT_ATOMS: atom_id res chain seq x y z
N MET A 1 -17.26 -38.54 -41.37
CA MET A 1 -17.45 -38.13 -39.95
C MET A 1 -16.20 -38.48 -39.12
N LYS A 2 -15.32 -37.53 -38.81
CA LYS A 2 -14.29 -37.69 -37.77
C LYS A 2 -14.06 -36.36 -37.04
N LYS A 3 -13.91 -36.51 -35.72
CA LYS A 3 -14.14 -35.56 -34.62
C LYS A 3 -13.21 -34.33 -34.62
N LYS A 4 -13.78 -33.12 -34.54
CA LYS A 4 -13.15 -31.91 -34.00
C LYS A 4 -13.57 -31.73 -32.53
N LYS A 5 -12.71 -32.09 -31.58
CA LYS A 5 -12.81 -31.73 -30.15
C LYS A 5 -11.40 -31.64 -29.56
N LYS A 6 -10.71 -30.51 -29.73
CA LYS A 6 -9.42 -30.24 -29.04
C LYS A 6 -9.14 -28.79 -28.64
N ASN A 7 -10.06 -27.83 -28.84
CA ASN A 7 -9.78 -26.40 -28.54
C ASN A 7 -10.14 -25.93 -27.12
N GLY A 8 -10.80 -26.76 -26.29
CA GLY A 8 -11.26 -26.32 -24.96
C GLY A 8 -10.20 -26.28 -23.85
N LYS A 9 -9.01 -26.87 -24.04
CA LYS A 9 -7.99 -26.99 -22.98
C LYS A 9 -6.94 -25.85 -22.96
N SER A 10 -6.84 -25.06 -24.03
CA SER A 10 -5.89 -23.93 -24.10
C SER A 10 -6.46 -22.68 -23.42
N GLN A 11 -7.73 -22.37 -23.71
CA GLN A 11 -8.39 -21.17 -23.19
C GLN A 11 -8.54 -21.19 -21.67
N SER A 12 -8.72 -22.36 -21.04
CA SER A 12 -8.82 -22.45 -19.58
C SER A 12 -7.50 -22.13 -18.87
N LYS A 13 -6.34 -22.45 -19.47
CA LYS A 13 -5.03 -22.15 -18.89
C LYS A 13 -4.70 -20.66 -18.98
N GLU A 14 -5.06 -20.02 -20.09
CA GLU A 14 -4.89 -18.58 -20.29
C GLU A 14 -5.74 -17.78 -19.31
N ILE A 15 -7.00 -18.18 -19.08
CA ILE A 15 -7.88 -17.53 -18.10
C ILE A 15 -7.32 -17.68 -16.68
N ILE A 16 -6.84 -18.87 -16.30
CA ILE A 16 -6.24 -19.09 -14.98
C ILE A 16 -4.98 -18.24 -14.80
N LEU A 17 -4.13 -18.12 -15.82
CA LEU A 17 -2.91 -17.32 -15.78
C LEU A 17 -3.24 -15.82 -15.65
N ILE A 18 -4.24 -15.32 -16.39
CA ILE A 18 -4.68 -13.92 -16.31
C ILE A 18 -5.26 -13.62 -14.92
N VAL A 19 -6.10 -14.51 -14.38
CA VAL A 19 -6.63 -14.35 -13.02
C VAL A 19 -5.49 -14.33 -12.01
N LEU A 20 -4.55 -15.28 -12.09
CA LEU A 20 -3.40 -15.35 -11.20
C LEU A 20 -2.54 -14.07 -11.25
N LEU A 21 -2.19 -13.62 -12.45
CA LEU A 21 -1.42 -12.39 -12.66
C LEU A 21 -2.17 -11.14 -12.18
N SER A 22 -3.50 -11.08 -12.37
CA SER A 22 -4.31 -9.98 -11.87
C SER A 22 -4.40 -9.94 -10.34
N THR A 23 -4.48 -11.11 -9.68
CA THR A 23 -4.41 -11.21 -8.22
C THR A 23 -3.02 -10.85 -7.71
N ILE A 24 -1.95 -11.29 -8.38
CA ILE A 24 -0.57 -10.94 -8.02
C ILE A 24 -0.35 -9.43 -8.18
N ALA A 25 -0.85 -8.82 -9.26
CA ALA A 25 -0.78 -7.38 -9.49
C ALA A 25 -1.59 -6.57 -8.45
N LEU A 26 -2.78 -7.05 -8.07
CA LEU A 26 -3.59 -6.45 -7.00
C LEU A 26 -2.88 -6.55 -5.64
N ILE A 27 -2.29 -7.71 -5.32
CA ILE A 27 -1.48 -7.91 -4.12
C ILE A 27 -0.28 -6.95 -4.16
N LEU A 28 0.48 -6.93 -5.25
CA LEU A 28 1.63 -6.04 -5.44
C LEU A 28 1.25 -4.56 -5.36
N SER A 29 0.08 -4.14 -5.83
CA SER A 29 -0.35 -2.74 -5.75
C SER A 29 -0.57 -2.26 -4.30
N HIS A 30 -1.03 -3.15 -3.41
CA HIS A 30 -1.16 -2.87 -1.99
C HIS A 30 0.17 -2.97 -1.23
N PHE A 31 1.10 -3.80 -1.72
CA PHE A 31 2.43 -3.99 -1.13
C PHE A 31 3.54 -3.24 -1.86
N PHE A 32 3.24 -2.33 -2.80
CA PHE A 32 4.26 -1.82 -3.71
C PHE A 32 5.42 -1.13 -2.97
N GLN A 33 5.10 -0.37 -1.92
CA GLN A 33 6.12 0.24 -1.08
C GLN A 33 6.93 -0.81 -0.32
N ASP A 34 6.28 -1.73 0.42
CA ASP A 34 6.97 -2.81 1.14
C ASP A 34 7.82 -3.68 0.21
N PHE A 35 7.33 -3.95 -1.00
CA PHE A 35 8.03 -4.69 -2.04
C PHE A 35 9.28 -3.95 -2.50
N ILE A 36 9.21 -2.64 -2.74
CA ILE A 36 10.40 -1.83 -3.05
C ILE A 36 11.42 -1.95 -1.91
N TYR A 37 11.01 -1.78 -0.65
CA TYR A 37 11.91 -1.91 0.50
C TYR A 37 12.59 -3.29 0.55
N ILE A 38 11.82 -4.37 0.42
CA ILE A 38 12.33 -5.74 0.42
C ILE A 38 13.28 -5.99 -0.76
N PHE A 39 12.92 -5.49 -1.95
CA PHE A 39 13.74 -5.63 -3.15
C PHE A 39 15.07 -4.88 -3.01
N THR A 40 15.03 -3.63 -2.52
CA THR A 40 16.23 -2.83 -2.26
C THR A 40 17.14 -3.51 -1.23
N LEU A 41 16.59 -4.00 -0.11
CA LEU A 41 17.37 -4.73 0.89
C LEU A 41 17.95 -6.03 0.33
N SER A 42 17.18 -6.77 -0.49
CA SER A 42 17.66 -8.00 -1.15
C SER A 42 18.80 -7.70 -2.12
N PHE A 43 18.69 -6.60 -2.87
CA PHE A 43 19.73 -6.14 -3.78
C PHE A 43 21.01 -5.76 -3.04
N ILE A 44 20.89 -5.06 -1.90
CA ILE A 44 22.04 -4.74 -1.04
C ILE A 44 22.72 -6.02 -0.55
N CYS A 45 21.94 -7.00 -0.05
CA CYS A 45 22.49 -8.28 0.39
C CYS A 45 23.21 -9.01 -0.75
N PHE A 46 22.60 -9.07 -1.93
CA PHE A 46 23.20 -9.66 -3.14
C PHE A 46 24.49 -8.93 -3.56
N PHE A 47 24.50 -7.61 -3.49
CA PHE A 47 25.68 -6.80 -3.79
C PHE A 47 26.84 -7.09 -2.82
N ILE A 48 26.57 -7.16 -1.52
CA ILE A 48 27.58 -7.55 -0.51
C ILE A 48 28.11 -8.96 -0.80
N TYR A 49 27.23 -9.89 -1.17
CA TYR A 49 27.63 -11.26 -1.54
C TYR A 49 28.53 -11.28 -2.78
N THR A 50 28.22 -10.51 -3.82
CA THR A 50 29.04 -10.44 -5.03
C THR A 50 30.38 -9.75 -4.77
N LEU A 51 30.43 -8.72 -3.93
CA LEU A 51 31.69 -8.12 -3.47
C LEU A 51 32.58 -9.13 -2.73
N SER A 52 32.00 -10.09 -2.02
CA SER A 52 32.77 -11.11 -1.29
C SER A 52 33.76 -11.89 -2.16
N PHE A 53 33.51 -12.03 -3.47
CA PHE A 53 34.42 -12.74 -4.38
C PHE A 53 35.69 -11.94 -4.70
N LYS A 54 35.68 -10.63 -4.50
CA LYS A 54 36.79 -9.73 -4.86
C LYS A 54 37.75 -9.43 -3.69
N TYR A 55 37.26 -9.49 -2.45
CA TYR A 55 38.03 -9.07 -1.28
C TYR A 55 38.62 -10.24 -0.47
N LYS A 56 39.74 -9.98 0.22
CA LYS A 56 40.40 -10.96 1.10
C LYS A 56 39.49 -11.45 2.23
N ILE A 57 38.55 -10.61 2.69
CA ILE A 57 37.55 -10.90 3.74
C ILE A 57 36.30 -11.63 3.21
N LYS A 58 36.45 -12.49 2.19
CA LYS A 58 35.34 -13.16 1.51
C LYS A 58 34.37 -13.87 2.45
N THR A 59 34.88 -14.58 3.45
CA THR A 59 34.05 -15.35 4.41
C THR A 59 33.18 -14.41 5.24
N PHE A 60 33.75 -13.33 5.76
CA PHE A 60 33.01 -12.30 6.50
C PHE A 60 31.88 -11.69 5.66
N LEU A 61 32.17 -11.25 4.43
CA LEU A 61 31.17 -10.62 3.58
C LEU A 61 30.04 -11.58 3.18
N ARG A 62 30.34 -12.87 2.98
CA ARG A 62 29.31 -13.89 2.73
C ARG A 62 28.42 -14.10 3.96
N LEU A 63 29.03 -14.28 5.13
CA LEU A 63 28.29 -14.44 6.38
C LEU A 63 27.42 -13.21 6.68
N LEU A 64 27.98 -12.01 6.49
CA LEU A 64 27.26 -10.75 6.66
C LEU A 64 26.08 -10.64 5.68
N SER A 65 26.26 -10.98 4.41
CA SER A 65 25.18 -10.97 3.43
C SER A 65 24.04 -11.92 3.81
N VAL A 66 24.36 -13.16 4.20
CA VAL A 66 23.37 -14.16 4.62
C VAL A 66 22.67 -13.72 5.91
N PHE A 67 23.42 -13.17 6.87
CA PHE A 67 22.88 -12.62 8.10
C PHE A 67 21.88 -11.50 7.84
N LEU A 68 22.27 -10.49 7.04
CA LEU A 68 21.40 -9.37 6.68
C LEU A 68 20.15 -9.85 5.94
N PHE A 69 20.28 -10.81 5.03
CA PHE A 69 19.14 -11.37 4.32
C PHE A 69 18.16 -12.08 5.26
N LEU A 70 18.67 -12.92 6.17
CA LEU A 70 17.82 -13.61 7.15
C LEU A 70 17.17 -12.63 8.12
N HIS A 71 17.96 -11.76 8.74
CA HIS A 71 17.54 -10.89 9.84
C HIS A 71 16.68 -9.71 9.36
N LEU A 72 17.03 -9.08 8.23
CA LEU A 72 16.31 -7.92 7.72
C LEU A 72 15.14 -8.29 6.82
N ILE A 73 15.17 -9.45 6.15
CA ILE A 73 14.16 -9.77 5.13
C ILE A 73 13.30 -10.94 5.57
N ILE A 74 13.91 -12.10 5.83
CA ILE A 74 13.15 -13.33 6.10
C ILE A 74 12.37 -13.22 7.41
N PHE A 75 13.01 -12.90 8.52
CA PHE A 75 12.33 -12.86 9.83
C PHE A 75 11.22 -11.81 9.92
N PRO A 76 11.42 -10.56 9.47
CA PRO A 76 10.36 -9.57 9.53
C PRO A 76 9.18 -9.96 8.63
N LEU A 77 9.43 -10.58 7.47
CA LEU A 77 8.37 -11.16 6.63
C LEU A 77 7.59 -12.26 7.35
N ILE A 78 8.28 -13.18 8.03
CA ILE A 78 7.63 -14.22 8.83
C ILE A 78 6.74 -13.59 9.91
N TYR A 79 7.21 -12.55 10.60
CA TYR A 79 6.41 -11.85 11.60
C TYR A 79 5.17 -11.19 11.02
N VAL A 80 5.27 -10.51 9.87
CA VAL A 80 4.09 -9.98 9.17
C VAL A 80 3.12 -11.09 8.81
N LEU A 81 3.59 -12.23 8.31
CA LEU A 81 2.73 -13.35 7.95
C LEU A 81 1.97 -13.90 9.15
N ILE A 82 2.66 -14.06 10.29
CA ILE A 82 2.02 -14.50 11.53
C ILE A 82 0.99 -13.47 12.00
N LEU A 83 1.33 -12.18 12.04
CA LEU A 83 0.43 -11.11 12.48
C LEU A 83 -0.79 -10.91 11.56
N LYS A 84 -0.66 -11.23 10.26
CA LYS A 84 -1.79 -11.25 9.33
C LYS A 84 -2.76 -12.38 9.63
N TYR A 85 -2.23 -13.56 9.97
CA TYR A 85 -3.05 -14.71 10.33
C TYR A 85 -3.72 -14.50 11.69
N ASP A 86 -2.96 -14.09 12.70
CA ASP A 86 -3.42 -13.82 14.05
C ASP A 86 -2.70 -12.59 14.64
N SER A 87 -3.42 -11.48 14.79
CA SER A 87 -2.86 -10.23 15.32
C SER A 87 -2.55 -10.28 16.81
N SER A 88 -3.08 -11.27 17.55
CA SER A 88 -2.82 -11.47 18.98
C SER A 88 -1.60 -12.34 19.28
N SER A 89 -0.96 -12.89 18.24
CA SER A 89 0.20 -13.77 18.36
C SER A 89 1.44 -13.09 18.93
N PHE A 90 1.52 -11.76 18.86
CA PHE A 90 2.52 -10.94 19.56
C PHE A 90 1.82 -9.87 20.40
N GLU A 91 2.35 -9.63 21.59
CA GLU A 91 2.05 -8.45 22.38
C GLU A 91 3.15 -7.40 22.14
N PHE A 92 2.73 -6.17 21.90
CA PHE A 92 3.64 -5.05 21.73
C PHE A 92 3.50 -4.13 22.94
N ASP A 93 4.54 -3.35 23.23
CA ASP A 93 4.42 -2.27 24.19
C ASP A 93 3.19 -1.40 23.87
N SER A 94 2.43 -1.05 24.90
CA SER A 94 1.16 -0.36 24.76
C SER A 94 1.29 1.00 24.08
N THR A 95 2.40 1.70 24.31
CA THR A 95 2.70 3.00 23.70
C THR A 95 3.02 2.83 22.22
N ILE A 96 3.85 1.84 21.90
CA ILE A 96 4.19 1.47 20.52
C ILE A 96 2.92 1.11 19.74
N PHE A 97 2.11 0.19 20.28
CA PHE A 97 0.88 -0.25 19.62
C PHE A 97 -0.10 0.91 19.40
N LYS A 98 -0.29 1.76 20.40
CA LYS A 98 -1.18 2.93 20.30
C LYS A 98 -0.70 3.90 19.22
N ASN A 99 0.59 4.24 19.22
CA ASN A 99 1.18 5.17 18.24
C ASN A 99 1.07 4.61 16.82
N GLU A 100 1.40 3.33 16.60
CA GLU A 100 1.28 2.70 15.28
C GLU A 100 -0.17 2.62 14.79
N LYS A 101 -1.12 2.39 15.71
CA LYS A 101 -2.55 2.39 15.38
C LYS A 101 -3.04 3.79 15.00
N GLU A 102 -2.67 4.81 15.76
CA GLU A 102 -3.01 6.21 15.47
C GLU A 102 -2.41 6.65 14.13
N ASN A 103 -1.12 6.38 13.90
CA ASN A 103 -0.46 6.65 12.62
C ASN A 103 -1.17 5.95 11.45
N SER A 104 -1.56 4.69 11.62
CA SER A 104 -2.27 3.94 10.60
C SER A 104 -3.64 4.56 10.29
N ILE A 105 -4.40 4.99 11.31
CA ILE A 105 -5.69 5.68 11.16
C ILE A 105 -5.52 7.01 10.43
N THR A 106 -4.54 7.81 10.83
CA THR A 106 -4.25 9.12 10.19
C THR A 106 -3.89 8.93 8.72
N ASN A 107 -2.97 8.00 8.42
CA ASN A 107 -2.55 7.70 7.05
C ASN A 107 -3.74 7.29 6.14
N ILE A 108 -4.68 6.48 6.64
CA ILE A 108 -5.84 6.10 5.83
C ILE A 108 -6.87 7.23 5.70
N LYS A 109 -7.03 8.07 6.73
CA LYS A 109 -7.91 9.25 6.64
C LYS A 109 -7.40 10.22 5.58
N GLU A 110 -6.09 10.49 5.57
CA GLU A 110 -5.44 11.35 4.57
C GLU A 110 -5.50 10.73 3.17
N LYS A 111 -5.10 9.45 3.03
CA LYS A 111 -5.09 8.75 1.73
C LYS A 111 -6.46 8.72 1.05
N TYR A 112 -7.53 8.51 1.83
CA TYR A 112 -8.87 8.40 1.27
C TYR A 112 -9.66 9.71 1.29
N ASN A 113 -9.26 10.69 2.10
CA ASN A 113 -10.03 11.90 2.39
C ASN A 113 -11.51 11.55 2.66
N SER A 114 -11.72 10.71 3.66
CA SER A 114 -12.98 10.00 3.88
C SER A 114 -14.17 10.93 4.16
N GLU A 115 -13.95 12.02 4.91
CA GLU A 115 -14.99 13.01 5.22
C GLU A 115 -15.47 13.72 3.97
N LYS A 116 -14.55 14.24 3.16
CA LYS A 116 -14.86 14.88 1.88
C LYS A 116 -15.52 13.91 0.90
N THR A 117 -15.05 12.67 0.85
CA THR A 117 -15.66 11.60 0.01
C THR A 117 -17.10 11.31 0.43
N LYS A 118 -17.38 11.26 1.74
CA LYS A 118 -18.73 11.06 2.27
C LYS A 118 -19.64 12.24 1.94
N GLN A 119 -19.18 13.47 2.17
CA GLN A 119 -19.92 14.69 1.81
C GLN A 119 -20.26 14.75 0.32
N TYR A 120 -19.33 14.33 -0.55
CA TYR A 120 -19.56 14.24 -1.99
C TYR A 120 -20.63 13.22 -2.35
N LEU A 121 -20.59 12.03 -1.75
CA LEU A 121 -21.62 11.01 -1.97
C LEU A 121 -23.00 11.51 -1.55
N GLU A 122 -23.11 12.11 -0.35
CA GLU A 122 -24.36 12.67 0.17
C GLU A 122 -24.91 13.78 -0.76
N SER A 123 -24.05 14.68 -1.22
CA SER A 123 -24.44 15.77 -2.13
C SER A 123 -24.92 15.26 -3.49
N ILE A 124 -24.23 14.25 -4.05
CA ILE A 124 -24.65 13.63 -5.31
C ILE A 124 -26.00 12.93 -5.13
N ASP A 125 -26.22 12.24 -4.01
CA ASP A 125 -27.50 11.57 -3.71
C ASP A 125 -28.65 12.57 -3.60
N LEU A 126 -28.44 13.70 -2.92
CA LEU A 126 -29.44 14.75 -2.82
C LEU A 126 -29.89 15.28 -4.19
N VAL A 127 -28.93 15.55 -5.09
CA VAL A 127 -29.22 16.03 -6.45
C VAL A 127 -29.93 14.96 -7.29
N LEU A 128 -29.44 13.71 -7.25
CA LEU A 128 -30.02 12.61 -8.03
C LEU A 128 -31.44 12.26 -7.57
N ASN A 129 -31.71 12.31 -6.26
CA ASN A 129 -33.02 12.00 -5.68
C ASN A 129 -34.10 13.04 -6.05
N GLU A 130 -33.71 14.25 -6.45
CA GLU A 130 -34.66 15.25 -6.95
C GLU A 130 -35.32 14.81 -8.27
N ASN A 131 -34.68 13.89 -9.01
CA ASN A 131 -35.17 13.38 -10.30
C ASN A 131 -35.52 14.48 -11.32
N SER A 132 -34.81 15.61 -11.26
CA SER A 132 -35.09 16.75 -12.14
C SER A 132 -34.79 16.41 -13.61
N PRO A 133 -35.72 16.70 -14.56
CA PRO A 133 -35.48 16.48 -15.99
C PRO A 133 -34.34 17.35 -16.52
N LYS A 134 -33.98 18.43 -15.82
CA LYS A 134 -32.85 19.29 -16.17
C LYS A 134 -31.52 18.52 -16.16
N LEU A 135 -31.38 17.51 -15.30
CA LEU A 135 -30.17 16.69 -15.23
C LEU A 135 -29.90 15.86 -16.50
N ASN A 136 -30.89 15.73 -17.40
CA ASN A 136 -30.71 15.08 -18.70
C ASN A 136 -30.00 15.98 -19.72
N GLN A 137 -29.68 17.23 -19.39
CA GLN A 137 -28.84 18.07 -20.23
C GLN A 137 -27.43 17.50 -20.37
N LYS A 138 -26.85 17.64 -21.57
CA LYS A 138 -25.48 17.22 -21.87
C LYS A 138 -24.46 18.03 -21.06
N LEU A 139 -23.34 17.42 -20.70
CA LEU A 139 -22.21 18.10 -20.04
C LEU A 139 -21.66 19.26 -20.89
N GLU A 140 -21.81 19.19 -22.21
CA GLU A 140 -21.50 20.31 -23.12
C GLU A 140 -22.18 21.62 -22.71
N PHE A 141 -23.40 21.55 -22.15
CA PHE A 141 -24.12 22.73 -21.64
C PHE A 141 -23.31 23.44 -20.55
N LEU A 142 -22.75 22.69 -19.60
CA LEU A 142 -21.89 23.23 -18.55
C LEU A 142 -20.51 23.65 -19.08
N ASN A 143 -19.99 22.96 -20.10
CA ASN A 143 -18.73 23.34 -20.74
C ASN A 143 -18.78 24.76 -21.35
N LYS A 144 -19.94 25.17 -21.86
CA LYS A 144 -20.22 26.51 -22.41
C LYS A 144 -20.36 27.60 -21.34
N GLY A 145 -20.16 27.29 -20.06
CA GLY A 145 -20.24 28.25 -18.95
C GLY A 145 -21.65 28.44 -18.40
N ASN A 146 -22.62 27.63 -18.83
CA ASN A 146 -23.98 27.73 -18.30
C ASN A 146 -24.11 27.10 -16.92
N ILE A 147 -25.11 27.58 -16.18
CA ILE A 147 -25.52 27.04 -14.87
C ILE A 147 -26.84 26.29 -15.06
N LEU A 148 -26.88 25.05 -14.59
CA LEU A 148 -28.07 24.23 -14.59
C LEU A 148 -28.81 24.41 -13.27
N ILE A 149 -30.02 24.94 -13.36
CA ILE A 149 -30.87 25.24 -12.20
C ILE A 149 -31.90 24.12 -12.04
N THR A 150 -31.86 23.46 -10.89
CA THR A 150 -32.84 22.45 -10.46
C THR A 150 -33.81 23.09 -9.45
N LYS A 151 -34.70 22.32 -8.82
CA LYS A 151 -35.63 22.84 -7.82
C LYS A 151 -34.89 23.37 -6.61
N ASN A 152 -33.84 22.69 -6.16
CA ASN A 152 -33.15 23.02 -4.91
C ASN A 152 -31.68 23.41 -5.10
N TYR A 153 -31.10 23.17 -6.28
CA TYR A 153 -29.65 23.29 -6.49
C TYR A 153 -29.28 24.03 -7.77
N LEU A 154 -28.15 24.73 -7.71
CA LEU A 154 -27.42 25.26 -8.85
C LEU A 154 -26.25 24.31 -9.15
N ILE A 155 -26.14 23.89 -10.41
CA ILE A 155 -25.09 22.99 -10.87
C ILE A 155 -24.26 23.71 -11.92
N SER A 156 -22.98 23.87 -11.67
CA SER A 156 -22.08 24.61 -12.55
C SER A 156 -20.76 23.87 -12.77
N LYS A 157 -20.07 24.19 -13.87
CA LYS A 157 -18.70 23.76 -14.08
C LYS A 157 -17.78 24.72 -13.34
N ASN A 158 -16.83 24.18 -12.60
CA ASN A 158 -15.69 24.93 -12.11
C ASN A 158 -14.40 24.31 -12.64
N CYS A 159 -13.48 25.16 -13.09
CA CYS A 159 -12.14 24.72 -13.47
C CYS A 159 -11.15 25.38 -12.52
N ASN A 160 -10.40 24.54 -11.80
CA ASN A 160 -9.25 25.02 -11.05
C ASN A 160 -8.01 24.78 -11.90
N ASP A 161 -7.37 25.87 -12.32
CA ASP A 161 -6.04 25.82 -12.89
C ASP A 161 -5.04 25.82 -11.72
N ASP A 162 -4.53 24.63 -11.39
CA ASP A 162 -3.42 24.53 -10.45
C ASP A 162 -2.13 24.80 -11.24
N PHE A 163 -1.69 26.06 -11.22
CA PHE A 163 -0.45 26.51 -11.85
C PHE A 163 0.77 26.02 -11.05
N SER A 164 0.95 24.70 -10.98
CA SER A 164 2.22 24.13 -10.53
C SER A 164 3.21 24.16 -11.71
N PHE A 165 4.40 24.72 -11.48
CA PHE A 165 5.40 25.07 -12.51
C PHE A 165 5.86 23.92 -13.44
N ASN A 166 5.52 22.66 -13.13
CA ASN A 166 6.05 21.51 -13.86
C ASN A 166 5.02 20.80 -14.75
N HIS A 167 3.70 20.89 -14.48
CA HIS A 167 2.65 20.39 -15.38
C HIS A 167 1.31 21.09 -15.04
N PRO A 168 0.73 21.93 -15.92
CA PRO A 168 -0.60 22.46 -15.70
C PRO A 168 -1.61 21.32 -15.82
N VAL A 169 -2.07 20.82 -14.69
CA VAL A 169 -3.19 19.86 -14.64
C VAL A 169 -4.43 20.66 -14.26
N SER A 170 -5.13 21.20 -15.26
CA SER A 170 -6.43 21.82 -15.01
C SER A 170 -7.42 20.74 -14.59
N VAL A 171 -8.01 20.89 -13.40
CA VAL A 171 -8.99 19.95 -12.86
C VAL A 171 -10.39 20.52 -13.08
N VAL A 172 -11.20 19.86 -13.91
CA VAL A 172 -12.61 20.22 -14.06
C VAL A 172 -13.43 19.59 -12.93
N SER A 173 -14.40 20.33 -12.41
CA SER A 173 -15.30 19.88 -11.35
C SER A 173 -16.73 20.33 -11.63
N ILE A 174 -17.69 19.55 -11.12
CA ILE A 174 -19.08 19.99 -11.03
C ILE A 174 -19.30 20.55 -9.63
N ASN A 175 -19.61 21.84 -9.55
CA ASN A 175 -20.04 22.49 -8.32
C ASN A 175 -21.55 22.30 -8.17
N ILE A 176 -21.94 21.96 -6.94
CA ILE A 176 -23.32 21.88 -6.49
C ILE A 176 -23.45 22.96 -5.40
N SER A 177 -24.30 23.94 -5.66
CA SER A 177 -24.61 25.01 -4.72
C SER A 177 -26.10 25.01 -4.39
N ASP A 178 -26.45 25.59 -3.25
CA ASP A 178 -27.85 25.94 -2.98
C ASP A 178 -28.34 27.03 -3.95
N LEU A 179 -29.62 27.36 -3.91
CA LEU A 179 -30.20 28.44 -4.73
C LEU A 179 -29.68 29.84 -4.37
N ASN A 180 -29.09 30.02 -3.19
CA ASN A 180 -28.48 31.28 -2.76
C ASN A 180 -27.04 31.43 -3.28
N GLY A 181 -26.50 30.41 -3.95
CA GLY A 181 -25.13 30.38 -4.47
C GLY A 181 -24.08 29.84 -3.49
N THR A 182 -24.48 29.40 -2.29
CA THR A 182 -23.57 28.79 -1.32
C THR A 182 -23.10 27.44 -1.83
N LEU A 183 -21.79 27.25 -1.96
CA LEU A 183 -21.21 25.98 -2.42
C LEU A 183 -21.46 24.89 -1.37
N ILE A 184 -22.18 23.84 -1.76
CA ILE A 184 -22.41 22.65 -0.93
C ILE A 184 -21.30 21.64 -1.17
N SER A 185 -20.95 21.43 -2.44
CA SER A 185 -19.98 20.40 -2.84
C SER A 185 -19.37 20.70 -4.20
N SER A 186 -18.14 20.23 -4.42
CA SER A 186 -17.44 20.31 -5.69
C SER A 186 -16.90 18.95 -6.06
N VAL A 187 -17.50 18.32 -7.06
CA VAL A 187 -17.17 16.96 -7.48
C VAL A 187 -16.16 17.04 -8.62
N SER A 188 -14.88 16.84 -8.29
CA SER A 188 -13.80 16.89 -9.29
C SER A 188 -13.79 15.68 -10.23
N SER A 189 -13.34 15.91 -11.45
CA SER A 189 -12.94 14.91 -12.43
C SER A 189 -11.44 14.94 -12.60
N ASN A 190 -10.82 13.77 -12.76
CA ASN A 190 -9.46 13.68 -13.26
C ASN A 190 -9.54 13.77 -14.79
N SER A 191 -9.84 14.94 -15.34
CA SER A 191 -9.66 15.19 -16.78
C SER A 191 -8.44 16.05 -16.98
N GLU A 192 -7.76 15.87 -18.11
CA GLU A 192 -6.78 16.82 -18.59
C GLU A 192 -7.54 18.01 -19.21
N GLY A 193 -7.39 19.21 -18.65
CA GLY A 193 -8.03 20.42 -19.15
C GLY A 193 -9.38 20.76 -18.52
N CYS A 194 -9.88 21.96 -18.82
CA CYS A 194 -11.15 22.52 -18.32
C CYS A 194 -12.42 22.01 -19.05
N THR A 195 -12.36 20.83 -19.64
CA THR A 195 -13.44 20.22 -20.42
C THR A 195 -13.71 18.80 -19.96
N PHE A 196 -14.98 18.46 -19.78
CA PHE A 196 -15.36 17.07 -19.57
C PHE A 196 -15.06 16.25 -20.82
N SER A 197 -14.25 15.19 -20.70
CA SER A 197 -13.77 14.36 -21.81
C SER A 197 -14.88 13.67 -22.60
N ASN A 198 -16.04 13.44 -21.97
CA ASN A 198 -17.25 12.89 -22.58
C ASN A 198 -18.38 13.94 -22.56
N SER A 199 -18.28 14.97 -23.41
CA SER A 199 -19.28 16.04 -23.49
C SER A 199 -20.69 15.55 -23.87
N GLU A 200 -20.79 14.36 -24.48
CA GLU A 200 -22.04 13.72 -24.88
C GLU A 200 -22.81 13.08 -23.70
N LEU A 201 -22.13 12.77 -22.59
CA LEU A 201 -22.80 12.31 -21.38
C LEU A 201 -23.70 13.42 -20.84
N ASN A 202 -24.85 13.05 -20.28
CA ASN A 202 -25.67 13.98 -19.53
C ASN A 202 -25.15 14.13 -18.09
N VAL A 203 -25.53 15.24 -17.45
CA VAL A 203 -25.14 15.56 -16.06
C VAL A 203 -25.54 14.43 -15.11
N LYS A 204 -26.73 13.85 -15.27
CA LYS A 204 -27.22 12.73 -14.46
C LYS A 204 -26.28 11.52 -14.49
N ASN A 205 -25.94 11.04 -15.68
CA ASN A 205 -25.10 9.85 -15.87
C ASN A 205 -23.69 10.10 -15.36
N TYR A 206 -23.15 11.31 -15.58
CA TYR A 206 -21.86 11.69 -15.00
C TYR A 206 -21.86 11.63 -13.47
N LEU A 207 -22.90 12.17 -12.83
CA LEU A 207 -23.05 12.11 -11.37
C LEU A 207 -23.17 10.67 -10.88
N ILE A 208 -23.89 9.80 -11.60
CA ILE A 208 -23.99 8.35 -11.31
C ILE A 208 -22.62 7.67 -11.39
N GLU A 209 -21.89 7.82 -12.49
CA GLU A 209 -20.54 7.26 -12.64
C GLU A 209 -19.60 7.73 -11.52
N ARG A 210 -19.73 9.01 -11.15
CA ARG A 210 -18.91 9.60 -10.11
C ARG A 210 -19.28 9.08 -8.72
N LYS A 211 -20.58 8.91 -8.44
CA LYS A 211 -21.09 8.25 -7.23
C LYS A 211 -20.57 6.83 -7.11
N GLU A 212 -20.57 6.04 -8.19
CA GLU A 212 -20.06 4.67 -8.18
C GLU A 212 -18.56 4.62 -7.84
N LYS A 213 -17.76 5.47 -8.49
CA LYS A 213 -16.31 5.60 -8.21
C LYS A 213 -16.05 6.00 -6.76
N LEU A 214 -16.77 7.00 -6.24
CA LEU A 214 -16.63 7.47 -4.87
C LEU A 214 -17.11 6.42 -3.86
N SER A 215 -18.21 5.72 -4.14
CA SER A 215 -18.75 4.63 -3.31
C SER A 215 -17.73 3.50 -3.19
N LYS A 216 -17.12 3.07 -4.30
CA LYS A 216 -16.06 2.05 -4.27
C LYS A 216 -14.85 2.51 -3.45
N LYS A 217 -14.45 3.78 -3.58
CA LYS A 217 -13.37 4.38 -2.78
C LYS A 217 -13.73 4.37 -1.29
N TYR A 218 -14.95 4.75 -0.93
CA TYR A 218 -15.43 4.82 0.45
C TYR A 218 -15.60 3.44 1.09
N LEU A 219 -16.12 2.45 0.36
CA LEU A 219 -16.19 1.05 0.81
C LEU A 219 -14.80 0.47 1.06
N ASN A 220 -13.82 0.78 0.19
CA ASN A 220 -12.44 0.38 0.41
C ASN A 220 -11.87 1.02 1.69
N TYR A 221 -12.12 2.32 1.91
CA TYR A 221 -11.77 2.99 3.16
C TYR A 221 -12.38 2.29 4.38
N GLN A 222 -13.69 2.00 4.36
CA GLN A 222 -14.37 1.34 5.48
C GLN A 222 -13.81 -0.05 5.77
N SER A 223 -13.49 -0.82 4.73
CA SER A 223 -12.86 -2.13 4.84
C SER A 223 -11.50 -2.03 5.54
N VAL A 224 -10.61 -1.16 5.05
CA VAL A 224 -9.28 -0.96 5.64
C VAL A 224 -9.37 -0.39 7.07
N TYR A 225 -10.27 0.57 7.32
CA TYR A 225 -10.51 1.14 8.64
C TYR A 225 -10.97 0.07 9.64
N THR A 226 -11.84 -0.85 9.19
CA THR A 226 -12.32 -1.96 10.02
C THR A 226 -11.19 -2.92 10.39
N GLU A 227 -10.32 -3.26 9.44
CA GLU A 227 -9.13 -4.08 9.70
C GLU A 227 -8.21 -3.46 10.76
N ILE A 228 -8.03 -2.14 10.72
CA ILE A 228 -7.19 -1.41 11.69
C ILE A 228 -7.87 -1.32 13.07
N VAL A 229 -9.12 -0.88 13.12
CA VAL A 229 -9.79 -0.54 14.38
C VAL A 229 -10.33 -1.76 15.10
N LYS A 230 -11.00 -2.68 14.38
CA LYS A 230 -11.63 -3.87 14.96
C LYS A 230 -10.68 -5.05 15.02
N ASN A 231 -9.93 -5.31 13.94
CA ASN A 231 -9.10 -6.50 13.84
C ASN A 231 -7.64 -6.27 14.29
N ASN A 232 -7.28 -5.02 14.63
CA ASN A 232 -5.94 -4.61 15.04
C ASN A 232 -4.85 -5.01 14.02
N ARG A 233 -5.21 -5.12 12.74
CA ARG A 233 -4.28 -5.45 11.66
C ARG A 233 -3.57 -4.19 11.17
N ILE A 234 -2.66 -3.71 12.00
CA ILE A 234 -1.89 -2.48 11.75
C ILE A 234 -0.47 -2.76 11.25
N TRP A 235 -0.02 -4.01 11.23
CA TRP A 235 1.38 -4.35 11.02
C TRP A 235 1.73 -4.63 9.54
N SER A 236 2.53 -3.75 8.96
CA SER A 236 3.23 -3.95 7.69
C SER A 236 4.70 -4.35 7.90
N TYR A 237 5.40 -4.67 6.80
CA TYR A 237 6.83 -4.98 6.86
C TYR A 237 7.63 -3.80 7.43
N ARG A 238 7.36 -2.57 6.96
CA ARG A 238 8.04 -1.36 7.42
C ARG A 238 7.84 -1.11 8.92
N GLN A 239 6.66 -1.41 9.45
CA GLN A 239 6.34 -1.20 10.85
C GLN A 239 6.96 -2.27 11.75
N ILE A 240 7.00 -3.54 11.33
CA ILE A 240 7.57 -4.60 12.17
C ILE A 240 9.11 -4.61 12.18
N LEU A 241 9.74 -4.13 11.10
CA LEU A 241 11.19 -4.14 10.91
C LEU A 241 11.99 -3.58 12.12
N PRO A 242 11.73 -2.35 12.63
CA PRO A 242 12.48 -1.82 13.78
C PRO A 242 12.40 -2.69 15.04
N TYR A 243 11.30 -3.41 15.24
CA TYR A 243 11.13 -4.30 16.39
C TYR A 243 11.80 -5.65 16.18
N SER A 244 11.79 -6.16 14.94
CA SER A 244 12.50 -7.38 14.58
C SER A 244 14.04 -7.23 14.63
N LEU A 245 14.56 -6.02 14.39
CA LEU A 245 15.97 -5.68 14.56
C LEU A 245 16.40 -5.78 16.02
N ASN A 246 15.52 -5.39 16.93
CA ASN A 246 15.76 -5.34 18.36
C ASN A 246 15.29 -6.62 19.06
N ILE A 247 15.54 -7.78 18.46
CA ILE A 247 14.98 -9.07 18.91
C ILE A 247 15.39 -9.49 20.32
N PHE A 248 16.51 -8.96 20.83
CA PHE A 248 16.96 -9.21 22.20
C PHE A 248 16.34 -8.25 23.23
N PHE A 249 15.73 -7.15 22.79
CA PHE A 249 15.03 -6.20 23.66
C PHE A 249 13.55 -6.57 23.75
N THR A 250 13.24 -7.53 24.63
CA THR A 250 11.89 -8.10 24.81
C THR A 250 10.85 -7.10 25.33
N GLY A 251 11.26 -5.89 25.73
CA GLY A 251 10.33 -4.84 26.17
C GLY A 251 9.40 -4.32 25.07
N ASN A 252 9.77 -4.46 23.78
CA ASN A 252 9.00 -3.89 22.67
C ASN A 252 8.03 -4.89 22.02
N ILE A 253 8.39 -6.17 21.99
CA ILE A 253 7.61 -7.24 21.35
C ILE A 253 7.79 -8.55 22.14
N THR A 254 6.68 -9.17 22.52
CA THR A 254 6.63 -10.41 23.29
C THR A 254 5.77 -11.46 22.56
N PRO A 255 6.31 -12.65 22.21
CA PRO A 255 5.52 -13.71 21.59
C PRO A 255 4.49 -14.31 22.56
N LYS A 256 3.26 -14.53 22.11
CA LYS A 256 2.16 -15.10 22.93
C LYS A 256 1.79 -16.53 22.56
N SER A 257 1.89 -16.88 21.29
CA SER A 257 1.52 -18.21 20.79
C SER A 257 2.72 -19.17 20.81
N LYS A 258 2.45 -20.49 20.83
CA LYS A 258 3.54 -21.50 20.77
C LYS A 258 4.40 -21.33 19.51
N LEU A 259 3.76 -21.10 18.37
CA LEU A 259 4.45 -20.89 17.09
C LEU A 259 5.33 -19.63 17.13
N THR A 260 4.81 -18.50 17.63
CA THR A 260 5.62 -17.28 17.72
C THR A 260 6.79 -17.43 18.67
N ASN A 261 6.62 -18.11 19.80
CA ASN A 261 7.72 -18.39 20.72
C ASN A 261 8.84 -19.18 20.02
N ILE A 262 8.50 -20.21 19.25
CA ILE A 262 9.48 -20.99 18.48
C ILE A 262 10.19 -20.11 17.45
N VAL A 263 9.43 -19.37 16.64
CA VAL A 263 10.02 -18.50 15.60
C VAL A 263 10.91 -17.42 16.21
N PHE A 264 10.48 -16.81 17.32
CA PHE A 264 11.21 -15.79 18.05
C PHE A 264 12.52 -16.35 18.63
N PHE A 265 12.47 -17.52 19.26
CA PHE A 265 13.64 -18.21 19.78
C PHE A 265 14.65 -18.59 18.68
N VAL A 266 14.16 -19.16 17.57
CA VAL A 266 15.00 -19.48 16.40
C VAL A 266 15.65 -18.21 15.85
N HIS A 267 14.90 -17.10 15.77
CA HIS A 267 15.45 -15.83 15.35
C HIS A 267 16.60 -15.38 16.25
N GLN A 268 16.41 -15.40 17.57
CA GLN A 268 17.45 -15.03 18.55
C GLN A 268 18.70 -15.91 18.43
N ILE A 269 18.54 -17.23 18.31
CA ILE A 269 19.68 -18.15 18.12
C ILE A 269 20.44 -17.81 16.85
N ILE A 270 19.74 -17.63 15.73
CA ILE A 270 20.37 -17.32 14.45
C ILE A 270 21.16 -16.02 14.57
N VAL A 271 20.56 -14.96 15.11
CA VAL A 271 21.24 -13.68 15.29
C VAL A 271 22.47 -13.83 16.19
N PHE A 272 22.34 -14.53 17.32
CA PHE A 272 23.46 -14.77 18.24
C PHE A 272 24.63 -15.53 17.57
N VAL A 273 24.34 -16.63 16.86
CA VAL A 273 25.37 -17.43 16.17
C VAL A 273 26.06 -16.63 15.08
N PHE A 274 25.33 -15.83 14.31
CA PHE A 274 25.92 -14.97 13.27
C PHE A 274 26.80 -13.88 13.87
N LEU A 275 26.34 -13.19 14.93
CA LEU A 275 27.14 -12.19 15.64
C LEU A 275 28.42 -12.80 16.21
N LEU A 276 28.33 -13.97 16.86
CA LEU A 276 29.50 -14.66 17.38
C LEU A 276 30.47 -15.08 16.27
N SER A 277 29.94 -15.62 15.15
CA SER A 277 30.75 -16.01 13.99
C SER A 277 31.47 -14.81 13.36
N ILE A 278 30.80 -13.66 13.28
CA ILE A 278 31.38 -12.41 12.82
C ILE A 278 32.52 -11.96 13.75
N LEU A 279 32.31 -11.98 15.07
CA LEU A 279 33.32 -11.60 16.06
C LEU A 279 34.55 -12.52 16.00
N VAL A 280 34.34 -13.84 15.99
CA VAL A 280 35.43 -14.83 15.91
C VAL A 280 36.24 -14.66 14.63
N ASN A 281 35.60 -14.39 13.50
CA ASN A 281 36.28 -14.19 12.23
C ASN A 281 37.08 -12.87 12.15
N GLN A 282 36.86 -11.93 13.07
CA GLN A 282 37.65 -10.68 13.18
C GLN A 282 38.82 -10.79 14.15
N LEU A 283 38.85 -11.78 15.04
CA LEU A 283 39.98 -12.00 15.94
C LEU A 283 41.18 -12.48 15.12
N PRO A 284 42.34 -11.78 15.17
CA PRO A 284 43.56 -12.31 14.61
C PRO A 284 43.88 -13.59 15.39
N LEU A 285 43.65 -14.75 14.77
CA LEU A 285 44.21 -16.00 15.26
C LEU A 285 45.72 -15.77 15.29
N THR A 286 46.26 -15.54 16.48
CA THR A 286 47.69 -15.50 16.75
C THR A 286 48.28 -16.80 16.21
N LYS A 287 48.73 -16.75 14.95
CA LYS A 287 49.63 -17.74 14.40
C LYS A 287 50.90 -17.57 15.23
N ASN A 288 51.06 -18.42 16.24
CA ASN A 288 52.35 -18.71 16.80
C ASN A 288 53.19 -19.23 15.64
N GLU A 289 53.94 -18.34 15.01
CA GLU A 289 55.10 -18.70 14.20
C GLU A 289 56.05 -19.42 15.16
N LYS A 290 55.92 -20.75 15.23
CA LYS A 290 57.06 -21.59 15.61
C LYS A 290 58.10 -21.34 14.53
N SER A 291 59.03 -20.44 14.84
CA SER A 291 60.33 -20.40 14.20
C SER A 291 60.94 -21.79 14.33
N GLU A 292 60.82 -22.59 13.28
CA GLU A 292 61.76 -23.69 13.06
C GLU A 292 63.12 -23.04 12.89
N SER A 293 63.90 -23.05 13.98
CA SER A 293 65.33 -22.85 13.94
C SER A 293 65.90 -23.93 13.02
N LYS A 294 66.27 -23.53 11.81
CA LYS A 294 67.15 -24.31 10.95
C LYS A 294 68.45 -24.56 11.71
N ASN A 295 68.70 -25.82 12.04
CA ASN A 295 70.05 -26.37 12.07
C ASN A 295 70.36 -26.95 10.69
#